data_AF-A0A180GEG3-F1
#
_entry.id   AF-A0A180GEG3-F1
#
_cell.length_a   1.000
_cell.length_b   1.000
_cell.length_c   1.000
_cell.angle_alpha   90.00
_cell.angle_beta   90.00
_cell.angle_gamma   90.00
#
_symmetry.space_group_name_H-M   'P 1'
#
loop_
_entity.id
_entity.type
_entity.pdbx_description
1 polymer ?
#
loop_
_entity_poly.entity_id
_entity_poly.type
_entity_poly.pdbx_seq_one_letter_code
_entity_poly.pdbx_strand_id
1 'polypeptide(L)'
;MAPQLLLSLPFPGSPTMVLPHASFCAPSSSSSRTSPDSRQAILESVCRHNRLPLAFAAHLRLSRAGRPWDGALLPQDLLPLQPFIVAEVAMRLRGGGPKKRCQHAKNSLTETQCSQPALRLVGDCPHCTLPFCSRHRLPEDHACLNMSSCREAAFAKNKAKLESERTVVSKMVGA
;
A
#
# COMPACT_ATOMS: atom_id res chain seq x y z
N MET A 1 -26.72 33.91 1.19
CA MET A 1 -26.25 32.99 0.14
C MET A 1 -25.76 31.73 0.83
N ALA A 2 -26.23 30.55 0.44
CA ALA A 2 -25.78 29.30 1.08
C ALA A 2 -24.36 28.93 0.57
N PRO A 3 -23.49 28.36 1.42
CA PRO A 3 -22.10 28.09 1.07
C PRO A 3 -21.99 26.98 0.02
N GLN A 4 -21.05 27.12 -0.90
CA GLN A 4 -20.69 26.08 -1.87
C GLN A 4 -19.65 25.13 -1.28
N LEU A 5 -19.69 23.86 -1.67
CA LEU A 5 -18.73 22.86 -1.25
C LEU A 5 -17.60 22.73 -2.27
N LEU A 6 -16.36 22.99 -1.89
CA LEU A 6 -15.17 22.76 -2.70
C LEU A 6 -14.52 21.44 -2.29
N LEU A 7 -14.46 20.49 -3.24
CA LEU A 7 -13.92 19.16 -3.01
C LEU A 7 -12.58 18.98 -3.73
N SER A 8 -11.53 18.72 -2.97
CA SER A 8 -10.29 18.16 -3.51
C SER A 8 -10.48 16.66 -3.74
N LEU A 9 -10.25 16.24 -4.98
CA LEU A 9 -10.45 14.85 -5.40
C LEU A 9 -9.11 14.09 -5.36
N PRO A 10 -9.14 12.76 -5.12
CA PRO A 10 -7.94 11.94 -4.98
C PRO A 10 -7.36 11.48 -6.33
N PHE A 11 -7.86 11.98 -7.45
CA PHE A 11 -7.46 11.54 -8.78
C PHE A 11 -6.35 12.46 -9.33
N PRO A 12 -5.27 11.92 -9.91
CA PRO A 12 -4.20 12.75 -10.46
C PRO A 12 -4.74 13.63 -11.59
N GLY A 13 -4.53 14.95 -11.49
CA GLY A 13 -4.98 15.93 -12.49
C GLY A 13 -6.48 16.23 -12.49
N SER A 14 -7.27 15.70 -11.55
CA SER A 14 -8.69 16.07 -11.46
C SER A 14 -8.86 17.51 -10.95
N PRO A 15 -9.76 18.32 -11.55
CA PRO A 15 -10.07 19.65 -11.05
C PRO A 15 -10.75 19.58 -9.68
N THR A 16 -10.68 20.68 -8.93
CA THR A 16 -11.50 20.86 -7.73
C THR A 16 -12.97 20.85 -8.13
N MET A 17 -13.76 20.03 -7.44
CA MET A 17 -15.19 19.88 -7.75
C MET A 17 -16.01 20.81 -6.86
N VAL A 18 -16.90 21.60 -7.45
CA VAL A 18 -17.77 22.52 -6.73
C VAL A 18 -19.19 21.94 -6.66
N LEU A 19 -19.67 21.68 -5.44
CA LEU A 19 -21.04 21.23 -5.18
C LEU A 19 -21.88 22.37 -4.61
N PRO A 20 -23.00 22.78 -5.25
CA PRO A 20 -23.90 23.75 -4.66
C PRO A 20 -24.65 23.17 -3.46
N HIS A 21 -25.04 24.04 -2.52
CA HIS A 21 -25.71 23.67 -1.26
C HIS A 21 -26.93 22.75 -1.45
N ALA A 22 -27.73 23.00 -2.49
CA ALA A 22 -28.92 22.22 -2.81
C ALA A 22 -28.63 20.76 -3.20
N SER A 23 -27.38 20.43 -3.58
CA SER A 23 -26.98 19.09 -3.99
C SER A 23 -26.75 18.13 -2.84
N PHE A 24 -26.59 18.64 -1.62
CA PHE A 24 -26.29 17.81 -0.44
C PHE A 24 -27.18 18.13 0.78
N CYS A 25 -27.99 19.19 0.73
CA CYS A 25 -29.11 19.40 1.66
C CYS A 25 -30.43 18.96 1.00
N ALA A 26 -30.92 17.77 1.35
CA ALA A 26 -32.28 17.38 1.00
C ALA A 26 -33.30 18.20 1.83
N PRO A 27 -34.44 18.62 1.25
CA PRO A 27 -35.52 19.22 2.03
C PRO A 27 -36.12 18.15 2.96
N SER A 28 -35.92 18.34 4.26
CA SER A 28 -36.55 17.56 5.33
C SER A 28 -38.05 17.83 5.33
N SER A 29 -38.77 17.10 4.49
CA SER A 29 -40.23 17.01 4.55
C SER A 29 -40.63 15.54 4.58
N SER A 30 -41.26 15.17 5.69
CA SER A 30 -41.87 13.88 6.04
C SER A 30 -41.01 12.84 6.77
N SER A 31 -41.48 12.56 7.98
CA SER A 31 -41.03 11.57 8.95
C SER A 31 -41.25 10.15 8.41
N SER A 32 -40.23 9.52 7.83
CA SER A 32 -40.09 8.06 7.85
C SER A 32 -38.67 7.63 7.43
N ARG A 33 -38.00 6.97 8.37
CA ARG A 33 -36.79 6.12 8.32
C ARG A 33 -35.98 6.09 6.99
N THR A 34 -34.69 6.41 7.14
CA THR A 34 -33.58 6.40 6.15
C THR A 34 -33.44 7.64 5.27
N SER A 35 -33.21 8.80 5.90
CA SER A 35 -32.60 9.93 5.18
C SER A 35 -31.24 9.48 4.63
N PRO A 36 -30.89 9.73 3.35
CA PRO A 36 -29.54 9.48 2.88
C PRO A 36 -28.57 10.34 3.71
N ASP A 37 -27.59 9.72 4.36
CA ASP A 37 -26.54 10.43 5.08
C ASP A 37 -25.96 11.51 4.16
N SER A 38 -25.88 12.78 4.59
CA SER A 38 -25.39 13.90 3.75
C SER A 38 -24.04 13.56 3.11
N ARG A 39 -23.17 12.86 3.84
CA ARG A 39 -21.96 12.22 3.34
C ARG A 39 -22.17 11.37 2.09
N GLN A 40 -23.14 10.45 2.10
CA GLN A 40 -23.39 9.55 0.99
C GLN A 40 -23.83 10.32 -0.26
N ALA A 41 -24.72 11.31 -0.11
CA ALA A 41 -25.14 12.17 -1.22
C ALA A 41 -23.96 12.93 -1.85
N ILE A 42 -23.04 13.45 -1.02
CA ILE A 42 -21.80 14.11 -1.48
C ILE A 42 -20.93 13.12 -2.26
N LEU A 43 -20.68 11.92 -1.71
CA LEU A 43 -19.81 10.92 -2.35
C LEU A 43 -20.41 10.35 -3.65
N GLU A 44 -21.73 10.16 -3.73
CA GLU A 44 -22.39 9.75 -4.97
C GLU A 44 -22.30 10.83 -6.05
N SER A 45 -22.38 12.11 -5.67
CA SER A 45 -22.17 13.23 -6.60
C SER A 45 -20.74 13.25 -7.15
N VAL A 46 -19.73 12.95 -6.32
CA VAL A 46 -18.34 12.73 -6.77
C VAL A 46 -18.28 11.60 -7.80
N CYS A 47 -18.92 10.46 -7.53
CA CYS A 47 -18.94 9.33 -8.46
C CYS A 47 -19.58 9.69 -9.80
N ARG A 48 -20.74 10.35 -9.80
CA ARG A 48 -21.43 10.78 -11.02
C ARG A 48 -20.58 11.72 -11.86
N HIS A 49 -19.96 12.72 -11.24
CA HIS A 49 -19.12 13.69 -11.93
C HIS A 49 -17.92 13.02 -12.61
N ASN A 50 -17.30 12.05 -11.95
CA ASN A 50 -16.11 11.34 -12.45
C ASN A 50 -16.44 10.09 -13.27
N ARG A 51 -17.71 9.87 -13.65
CA ARG A 51 -18.19 8.68 -14.38
C ARG A 51 -17.79 7.35 -13.72
N LEU A 52 -17.80 7.31 -12.40
CA LEU A 52 -17.52 6.12 -11.59
C LEU A 52 -18.82 5.39 -11.23
N PRO A 53 -18.82 4.06 -11.07
CA PRO A 53 -19.98 3.33 -10.57
C PRO A 53 -20.43 3.86 -9.20
N LEU A 54 -21.74 3.98 -8.93
CA LEU A 54 -22.23 4.49 -7.64
C LEU A 54 -21.77 3.63 -6.45
N ALA A 55 -21.60 2.31 -6.66
CA ALA A 55 -21.03 1.40 -5.67
C ALA A 55 -19.62 1.83 -5.19
N PHE A 56 -18.89 2.61 -6.00
CA PHE A 56 -17.57 3.14 -5.67
C PHE A 56 -17.62 4.16 -4.53
N ALA A 57 -18.76 4.81 -4.26
CA ALA A 57 -18.92 5.76 -3.16
C ALA A 57 -18.57 5.11 -1.79
N ALA A 58 -18.87 3.82 -1.62
CA ALA A 58 -18.51 3.04 -0.42
C ALA A 58 -16.99 2.85 -0.23
N HIS A 59 -16.18 3.19 -1.24
CA HIS A 59 -14.72 3.15 -1.20
C HIS A 59 -14.09 4.53 -1.01
N LEU A 60 -14.90 5.59 -0.97
CA LEU A 60 -14.44 6.94 -0.71
C LEU A 60 -14.56 7.30 0.77
N ARG A 61 -13.73 8.26 1.19
CA ARG A 61 -13.75 8.89 2.51
C ARG A 61 -13.86 10.39 2.31
N LEU A 62 -14.75 11.00 3.08
CA LEU A 62 -14.88 12.44 3.16
C LEU A 62 -14.21 12.91 4.46
N SER A 63 -13.37 13.95 4.35
CA SER A 63 -12.69 14.57 5.47
C SER A 63 -12.68 16.08 5.35
N ARG A 64 -12.59 16.77 6.49
CA ARG A 64 -12.44 18.22 6.57
C ARG A 64 -11.34 18.52 7.60
N ALA A 65 -10.36 19.32 7.21
CA ALA A 65 -9.17 19.61 8.03
C ALA A 65 -8.49 18.33 8.58
N GLY A 66 -8.35 17.30 7.73
CA GLY A 66 -7.73 16.00 8.07
C GLY A 66 -8.57 15.10 8.99
N ARG A 67 -9.77 15.51 9.40
CA ARG A 67 -10.67 14.70 10.26
C ARG A 67 -11.82 14.11 9.44
N PRO A 68 -12.30 12.89 9.76
CA PRO A 68 -13.48 12.32 9.12
C PRO A 68 -14.67 13.26 9.21
N TRP A 69 -15.40 13.42 8.11
CA TRP A 69 -16.58 14.26 8.05
C TRP A 69 -17.79 13.47 7.55
N ASP A 70 -18.93 13.74 8.18
CA ASP A 70 -20.25 13.16 7.93
C ASP A 70 -21.10 14.00 6.96
N GLY A 71 -20.55 15.14 6.50
CA GLY A 71 -21.24 16.03 5.58
C GLY A 71 -22.28 16.91 6.26
N ALA A 72 -22.40 16.88 7.59
CA ALA A 72 -23.27 17.80 8.32
C ALA A 72 -22.65 19.20 8.34
N LEU A 73 -23.45 20.21 8.01
CA LEU A 73 -23.08 21.62 8.15
C LEU A 73 -23.42 22.11 9.56
N LEU A 74 -22.47 22.76 10.22
CA LEU A 74 -22.73 23.43 11.49
C LEU A 74 -23.29 24.84 11.25
N PRO A 75 -24.00 25.42 12.23
CA PRO A 75 -24.48 26.81 12.12
C PRO A 75 -23.38 27.83 11.82
N GLN A 76 -22.14 27.56 12.25
CA GLN A 76 -20.96 28.39 11.96
C GLN A 76 -20.57 28.36 10.48
N ASP A 77 -20.80 27.24 9.79
CA ASP A 77 -20.49 27.08 8.37
C ASP A 77 -21.49 27.84 7.48
N LEU A 78 -22.65 28.21 8.03
CA LEU A 78 -23.71 28.96 7.36
C LEU A 78 -23.57 30.48 7.53
N LEU A 79 -22.48 30.93 8.18
CA LEU A 79 -22.26 32.35 8.39
C LEU A 79 -22.04 33.08 7.05
N PRO A 80 -22.58 34.31 6.87
CA PRO A 80 -22.51 35.06 5.62
C PRO A 80 -21.09 35.34 5.09
N LEU A 81 -20.08 35.22 5.96
CA LEU A 81 -18.68 35.49 5.66
C LEU A 81 -17.95 34.30 5.00
N GLN A 82 -18.54 33.10 4.97
CA GLN A 82 -17.95 31.93 4.32
C GLN A 82 -18.77 31.53 3.08
N PRO A 83 -18.40 31.99 1.88
CA PRO A 83 -19.09 31.59 0.65
C PRO A 83 -18.77 30.15 0.23
N PHE A 84 -17.71 29.54 0.76
CA PHE A 84 -17.29 28.18 0.43
C PHE A 84 -16.79 27.40 1.64
N ILE A 85 -17.00 26.08 1.59
CA ILE A 85 -16.51 25.10 2.55
C ILE A 85 -15.62 24.11 1.80
N VAL A 86 -14.39 23.94 2.27
CA VAL A 86 -13.43 23.03 1.67
C VAL A 86 -13.47 21.67 2.37
N ALA A 87 -13.56 20.60 1.60
CA ALA A 87 -13.45 19.23 2.07
C ALA A 87 -12.59 18.40 1.10
N GLU A 88 -12.05 17.31 1.63
CA GLU A 88 -11.15 16.42 0.91
C GLU A 88 -11.80 15.05 0.74
N VAL A 89 -11.73 14.51 -0.47
CA VAL A 89 -12.15 13.17 -0.80
C VAL A 89 -10.92 12.29 -0.95
N ALA A 90 -10.86 11.21 -0.18
CA ALA A 90 -9.77 10.24 -0.24
C ALA A 90 -10.30 8.86 -0.65
N MET A 91 -9.52 8.12 -1.43
CA MET A 91 -9.79 6.72 -1.70
C MET A 91 -9.36 5.84 -0.52
N ARG A 92 -10.13 4.79 -0.23
CA ARG A 92 -9.64 3.68 0.60
C ARG A 92 -8.61 2.92 -0.22
N LEU A 93 -7.36 2.91 0.25
CA LEU A 93 -6.34 2.00 -0.25
C LEU A 93 -6.75 0.56 0.06
N ARG A 94 -7.53 -0.07 -0.82
CA ARG A 94 -7.80 -1.51 -0.75
C ARG A 94 -6.75 -2.23 -1.59
N GLY A 95 -5.80 -2.85 -0.91
CA GLY A 95 -5.00 -3.95 -1.45
C GLY A 95 -3.61 -3.57 -1.96
N GLY A 96 -2.60 -4.27 -1.44
CA GLY A 96 -1.43 -4.62 -2.25
C GLY A 96 -1.79 -5.82 -3.11
N GLY A 97 -1.24 -5.89 -4.33
CA GLY A 97 -1.46 -7.01 -5.25
C GLY A 97 -1.16 -8.39 -4.62
N PRO A 98 -1.57 -9.49 -5.28
CA PRO A 98 -1.40 -10.85 -4.77
C PRO A 98 0.04 -11.08 -4.32
N LYS A 99 0.23 -11.29 -3.02
CA LYS A 99 1.56 -11.48 -2.43
C LYS A 99 2.00 -12.92 -2.68
N LYS A 100 3.10 -13.10 -3.40
CA LYS A 100 3.80 -14.39 -3.44
C LYS A 100 4.12 -14.80 -2.00
N ARG A 101 3.84 -16.05 -1.65
CA ARG A 101 4.15 -16.62 -0.33
C ARG A 101 5.54 -17.25 -0.36
N CYS A 102 6.16 -17.34 0.82
CA CYS A 102 7.40 -18.07 1.00
C CYS A 102 7.25 -19.52 0.54
N GLN A 103 8.22 -20.05 -0.21
CA GLN A 103 8.21 -21.44 -0.67
C GLN A 103 9.01 -22.41 0.24
N HIS A 104 9.44 -21.97 1.42
CA HIS A 104 10.07 -22.85 2.39
C HIS A 104 9.12 -24.00 2.79
N ALA A 105 9.67 -25.22 2.84
CA ALA A 105 8.98 -26.46 3.14
C ALA A 105 7.79 -26.81 2.23
N LYS A 106 7.65 -26.18 1.05
CA LYS A 106 6.50 -26.44 0.16
C LYS A 106 6.41 -27.91 -0.31
N ASN A 107 7.55 -28.56 -0.48
CA ASN A 107 7.66 -29.96 -0.91
C ASN A 107 8.14 -30.89 0.22
N SER A 108 8.27 -30.37 1.44
CA SER A 108 8.71 -31.17 2.58
C SER A 108 7.50 -31.84 3.23
N LEU A 109 7.60 -33.15 3.46
CA LEU A 109 6.57 -33.93 4.18
C LEU A 109 6.70 -33.77 5.71
N THR A 110 7.86 -33.36 6.19
CA THR A 110 8.19 -33.30 7.62
C THR A 110 8.09 -31.89 8.20
N GLU A 111 8.21 -30.85 7.36
CA GLU A 111 8.23 -29.46 7.79
C GLU A 111 6.97 -28.70 7.41
N THR A 112 6.57 -27.74 8.26
CA THR A 112 5.38 -26.93 8.01
C THR A 112 5.65 -25.83 6.98
N GLN A 113 4.75 -25.69 6.00
CA GLN A 113 4.85 -24.64 4.98
C GLN A 113 4.82 -23.25 5.61
N CYS A 114 5.80 -22.41 5.27
CA CYS A 114 5.86 -21.05 5.78
C CYS A 114 4.71 -20.17 5.25
N SER A 115 3.94 -19.56 6.15
CA SER A 115 2.80 -18.69 5.80
C SER A 115 3.17 -17.23 5.49
N GLN A 116 4.42 -16.84 5.70
CA GLN A 116 4.89 -15.46 5.56
C GLN A 116 4.96 -15.02 4.09
N PRO A 117 4.72 -13.73 3.79
CA PRO A 117 4.86 -13.19 2.45
C PRO A 117 6.33 -13.17 2.02
N ALA A 118 6.57 -13.45 0.74
CA ALA A 118 7.89 -13.33 0.16
C ALA A 118 8.31 -11.86 0.02
N LEU A 119 9.62 -11.61 0.18
CA LEU A 119 10.19 -10.27 0.10
C LEU A 119 10.33 -9.84 -1.38
N ARG A 120 9.63 -8.79 -1.80
CA ARG A 120 9.69 -8.32 -3.20
C ARG A 120 10.99 -7.59 -3.57
N LEU A 121 11.65 -6.96 -2.59
CA LEU A 121 12.84 -6.13 -2.83
C LEU A 121 14.09 -6.94 -3.13
N VAL A 122 14.24 -8.10 -2.49
CA VAL A 122 15.44 -8.94 -2.62
C VAL A 122 15.33 -9.91 -3.80
N GLY A 123 14.11 -10.15 -4.29
CA GLY A 123 13.85 -11.05 -5.42
C GLY A 123 13.85 -12.52 -5.01
N ASP A 124 14.03 -13.38 -6.01
CA ASP A 124 14.07 -14.83 -5.86
C ASP A 124 15.50 -15.30 -5.54
N CYS A 125 15.65 -16.45 -4.86
CA CYS A 125 16.98 -16.99 -4.56
C CYS A 125 17.78 -17.24 -5.86
N PRO A 126 19.05 -16.81 -5.96
CA PRO A 126 19.83 -16.96 -7.20
C PRO A 126 20.16 -18.41 -7.55
N HIS A 127 20.02 -19.34 -6.61
CA HIS A 127 20.35 -20.76 -6.82
C HIS A 127 19.13 -21.61 -7.20
N CYS A 128 17.98 -21.37 -6.58
CA CYS A 128 16.77 -22.16 -6.82
C CYS A 128 15.62 -21.37 -7.47
N THR A 129 15.77 -20.06 -7.67
CA THR A 129 14.79 -19.16 -8.31
C THR A 129 13.41 -19.11 -7.64
N LEU A 130 13.36 -19.50 -6.35
CA LEU A 130 12.13 -19.48 -5.55
C LEU A 130 12.05 -18.22 -4.66
N PRO A 131 10.84 -17.70 -4.40
CA PRO A 131 10.60 -16.57 -3.50
C PRO A 131 10.54 -16.98 -2.03
N PHE A 132 11.20 -16.21 -1.15
CA PHE A 132 11.26 -16.47 0.29
C PHE A 132 10.96 -15.22 1.13
N CYS A 133 10.55 -15.42 2.38
CA CYS A 133 10.38 -14.33 3.35
C CYS A 133 11.72 -13.88 3.95
N SER A 134 11.72 -12.80 4.75
CA SER A 134 12.94 -12.26 5.36
C SER A 134 13.71 -13.27 6.24
N ARG A 135 13.00 -14.20 6.90
CA ARG A 135 13.58 -15.25 7.74
C ARG A 135 14.18 -16.41 6.96
N HIS A 136 13.69 -16.66 5.75
CA HIS A 136 14.11 -17.80 4.92
C HIS A 136 14.90 -17.34 3.68
N ARG A 137 15.49 -16.14 3.71
CA ARG A 137 16.15 -15.54 2.53
C ARG A 137 17.51 -16.18 2.23
N LEU A 138 18.20 -16.72 3.24
CA LEU A 138 19.50 -17.33 3.05
C LEU A 138 19.33 -18.78 2.57
N PRO A 139 20.24 -19.29 1.71
CA PRO A 139 20.23 -20.68 1.26
C PRO A 139 20.20 -21.71 2.40
N GLU A 140 20.88 -21.41 3.51
CA GLU A 140 20.89 -22.24 4.73
C GLU A 140 19.49 -22.28 5.39
N ASP A 141 18.82 -21.13 5.51
CA ASP A 141 17.54 -21.00 6.23
C ASP A 141 16.37 -21.67 5.49
N HIS A 142 16.35 -21.63 4.16
CA HIS A 142 15.28 -22.25 3.37
C HIS A 142 15.58 -23.67 2.91
N ALA A 143 16.72 -24.23 3.31
CA ALA A 143 17.23 -25.52 2.84
C ALA A 143 17.23 -25.60 1.30
N CYS A 144 18.08 -24.76 0.67
CA CYS A 144 18.13 -24.67 -0.79
C CYS A 144 18.41 -26.02 -1.46
N LEU A 145 17.71 -26.31 -2.57
CA LEU A 145 17.93 -27.53 -3.36
C LEU A 145 19.39 -27.66 -3.84
N ASN A 146 20.04 -26.53 -4.13
CA ASN A 146 21.39 -26.46 -4.69
C ASN A 146 22.46 -26.13 -3.62
N MET A 147 22.25 -26.54 -2.36
CA MET A 147 23.18 -26.23 -1.26
C MET A 147 24.59 -26.80 -1.45
N SER A 148 24.75 -27.98 -2.05
CA SER A 148 26.06 -28.58 -2.32
C SER A 148 26.89 -27.70 -3.26
N SER A 149 26.33 -27.35 -4.41
CA SER A 149 26.95 -26.43 -5.38
C SER A 149 27.26 -25.07 -4.76
N CYS A 150 26.36 -24.55 -3.92
CA CYS A 150 26.56 -23.29 -3.23
C CYS A 150 27.77 -23.32 -2.27
N ARG A 151 27.93 -24.43 -1.54
CA ARG A 151 29.08 -24.65 -0.64
C ARG A 151 30.39 -24.80 -1.41
N GLU A 152 30.41 -25.62 -2.46
CA GLU A 152 31.59 -25.82 -3.30
C GLU A 152 32.07 -24.50 -3.94
N ALA A 153 31.14 -23.70 -4.48
CA ALA A 153 31.47 -22.39 -5.03
C ALA A 153 32.04 -21.43 -3.98
N ALA A 154 31.54 -21.48 -2.74
CA ALA A 154 32.09 -20.69 -1.64
C ALA A 154 33.50 -21.18 -1.23
N PHE A 155 33.71 -22.49 -1.15
CA PHE A 155 35.02 -23.08 -0.86
C PHE A 155 36.05 -22.71 -1.93
N ALA A 156 35.70 -22.81 -3.22
CA ALA A 156 36.60 -22.46 -4.31
C ALA A 156 37.03 -20.97 -4.25
N LYS A 157 36.08 -20.06 -3.97
CA LYS A 157 36.36 -18.63 -3.81
C LYS A 157 37.26 -18.35 -2.61
N ASN A 158 36.96 -18.96 -1.46
CA ASN A 158 37.76 -18.79 -0.26
C ASN A 158 39.18 -19.35 -0.43
N LYS A 159 39.31 -20.53 -1.06
CA LYS A 159 40.59 -21.13 -1.39
C LYS A 159 41.42 -20.20 -2.29
N ALA A 160 40.85 -19.72 -3.39
CA ALA A 160 41.54 -18.81 -4.30
C ALA A 160 41.98 -17.51 -3.60
N LYS A 161 41.13 -16.96 -2.72
CA LYS A 161 41.47 -15.77 -1.94
C LYS A 161 42.62 -16.03 -0.97
N LEU A 162 42.56 -17.11 -0.19
CA LEU A 162 43.62 -17.49 0.74
C LEU A 162 44.95 -17.77 0.03
N GLU A 163 44.90 -18.40 -1.14
CA GLU A 163 46.09 -18.64 -1.97
C GLU A 163 46.69 -17.33 -2.50
N SER A 164 45.85 -16.36 -2.89
CA SER A 164 46.30 -15.03 -3.35
C SER A 164 46.90 -14.16 -2.24
N GLU A 165 46.42 -14.32 -1.01
CA GLU A 165 46.86 -13.56 0.17
C GLU A 165 48.01 -14.26 0.93
N ARG A 166 48.46 -15.43 0.45
CA ARG A 166 49.52 -16.21 1.09
C ARG A 166 50.83 -15.44 1.05
N THR A 167 51.26 -14.94 2.21
CA THR A 167 52.57 -14.29 2.35
C THR A 167 53.69 -15.33 2.25
N VAL A 168 54.66 -15.07 1.38
CA VAL A 168 55.90 -15.86 1.29
C VAL A 168 56.95 -15.15 2.13
N VAL A 169 57.55 -15.88 3.08
CA VAL A 169 58.70 -15.37 3.85
C VAL A 169 59.85 -15.17 2.88
N SER A 170 60.15 -13.91 2.54
CA SER A 170 61.38 -13.57 1.84
C SER A 170 62.56 -13.96 2.74
N LYS A 171 63.30 -15.00 2.35
CA LYS A 171 64.56 -15.36 2.99
C LYS A 171 65.54 -14.22 2.75
N MET A 172 65.75 -13.37 3.75
CA MET A 172 66.86 -12.41 3.75
C MET A 172 68.17 -13.19 3.87
N VAL A 173 68.89 -13.35 2.76
CA VAL A 173 70.28 -13.79 2.76
C VAL A 173 71.10 -12.61 3.27
N GLY A 174 71.63 -12.74 4.50
CA GLY A 174 72.51 -11.76 5.11
C GLY A 174 73.83 -11.66 4.34
N ALA A 175 74.18 -10.44 3.95
CA ALA A 175 75.48 -10.07 3.39
C ALA A 175 76.51 -9.83 4.50
#